data_AF-A0A846MNV8-F1
#
_entry.id   AF-A0A846MNV8-F1
#
_cell.length_a   1.000
_cell.length_b   1.000
_cell.length_c   1.000
_cell.angle_alpha   90.00
_cell.angle_beta   90.00
_cell.angle_gamma   90.00
#
_symmetry.space_group_name_H-M   'P 1'
#
loop_
_entity.id
_entity.type
_entity.pdbx_description
1 polymer ?
#
loop_
_entity_poly.entity_id
_entity_poly.type
_entity_poly.pdbx_seq_one_letter_code
_entity_poly.pdbx_strand_id
1 'polypeptide(L)'
;MAQEEKVRCPQCEWEPDGGAYWQCHCGHVWDTFETYGQCPNCKTVHRHTQCPMCHRWSPHADWYIDLPPIHFEEMENSQSNPKKTAS
;
A
#
# COMPACT_ATOMS: atom_id res chain seq x y z
N MET A 1 1.74 13.14 -13.39
CA MET A 1 2.11 13.82 -12.13
C MET A 1 1.73 12.85 -11.04
N ALA A 2 2.71 12.37 -10.27
CA ALA A 2 2.57 11.24 -9.36
C ALA A 2 1.37 11.46 -8.41
N GLN A 3 0.54 10.44 -8.24
CA GLN A 3 -0.44 10.43 -7.17
C GLN A 3 0.35 10.54 -5.87
N GLU A 4 0.11 11.60 -5.10
CA GLU A 4 0.72 11.76 -3.79
C GLU A 4 0.09 10.71 -2.89
N GLU A 5 0.79 9.58 -2.72
CA GLU A 5 0.31 8.46 -1.90
C GLU A 5 0.24 8.91 -0.44
N LYS A 6 -0.98 9.13 0.07
CA LYS A 6 -1.14 9.54 1.47
C LYS A 6 -0.99 8.34 2.39
N VAL A 7 -0.05 8.46 3.30
CA VAL A 7 0.28 7.47 4.31
C VAL A 7 0.05 8.06 5.70
N ARG A 8 -0.72 7.38 6.55
CA ARG A 8 -0.87 7.75 7.97
C ARG A 8 -1.15 6.56 8.85
N CYS A 9 -0.83 6.68 10.13
CA CYS A 9 -1.13 5.65 11.12
C CYS A 9 -2.66 5.44 11.21
N PRO A 10 -3.18 4.22 11.03
CA PRO A 10 -4.63 3.96 11.10
C PRO A 10 -5.21 4.09 12.52
N GLN A 11 -4.35 4.31 13.53
CA GLN A 11 -4.73 4.36 14.94
C GLN A 11 -4.69 5.77 15.54
N CYS A 12 -3.80 6.64 15.05
CA CYS A 12 -3.59 7.98 15.60
C CYS A 12 -3.39 9.05 14.53
N GLU A 13 -3.49 8.67 13.25
CA GLU A 13 -3.40 9.56 12.09
C GLU A 13 -2.05 10.26 11.91
N TRP A 14 -1.01 9.88 12.67
CA TRP A 14 0.35 10.38 12.45
C TRP A 14 0.85 10.06 11.03
N GLU A 15 1.41 11.08 10.38
CA GLU A 15 1.95 11.01 9.02
C GLU A 15 3.48 10.86 9.06
N PRO A 16 4.05 9.89 8.33
CA PRO A 16 5.49 9.77 8.16
C PRO A 16 6.07 11.00 7.44
N ASP A 17 7.22 11.47 7.91
CA ASP A 17 7.97 12.60 7.34
C ASP A 17 9.11 12.15 6.40
N GLY A 18 9.18 10.86 6.08
CA GLY A 18 10.30 10.24 5.34
C GLY A 18 11.48 9.82 6.22
N GLY A 19 11.36 9.92 7.54
CA GLY A 19 12.39 9.52 8.49
C GLY A 19 12.60 8.00 8.60
N ALA A 20 13.85 7.59 8.80
CA ALA A 20 14.21 6.19 9.01
C ALA A 20 13.91 5.73 10.45
N TYR A 21 12.64 5.45 10.74
CA TYR A 21 12.19 5.07 12.09
C TYR A 21 12.18 3.57 12.37
N TRP A 22 12.25 2.71 11.35
CA TRP A 22 12.02 1.28 11.50
C TRP A 22 13.27 0.46 11.26
N GLN A 23 13.47 -0.55 12.10
CA GLN A 23 14.61 -1.45 12.02
C GLN A 23 14.18 -2.87 11.61
N CYS A 24 14.94 -3.47 10.69
CA CYS A 24 14.71 -4.81 10.18
C CYS A 24 15.38 -5.80 11.13
N HIS A 25 14.96 -7.05 11.09
CA HIS A 25 15.69 -8.14 11.75
C HIS A 25 17.13 -8.31 11.23
N CYS A 26 17.45 -7.80 10.03
CA CYS A 26 18.83 -7.75 9.52
C CYS A 26 19.66 -6.56 10.05
N GLY A 27 19.06 -5.69 10.88
CA GLY A 27 19.69 -4.51 11.47
C GLY A 27 19.60 -3.23 10.64
N HIS A 28 19.11 -3.31 9.39
CA HIS A 28 18.93 -2.13 8.55
C HIS A 28 17.82 -1.22 9.07
N VAL A 29 18.07 0.09 9.16
CA VAL A 29 17.09 1.10 9.58
C VAL A 29 16.70 1.93 8.36
N TRP A 30 15.40 2.05 8.08
CA TRP A 30 14.88 2.73 6.89
C TRP A 30 13.47 3.26 7.10
N ASP A 31 12.98 4.06 6.15
CA ASP A 31 11.56 4.39 6.06
C ASP A 31 10.83 3.24 5.36
N THR A 32 9.90 2.59 6.07
CA THR A 32 9.17 1.45 5.50
C THR A 32 8.33 1.81 4.29
N PHE A 33 7.94 3.09 4.15
CA PHE A 33 7.08 3.53 3.07
C PHE A 33 7.83 3.75 1.75
N GLU A 34 9.15 3.95 1.77
CA GLU A 34 9.98 4.03 0.55
C GLU A 34 9.94 2.76 -0.31
N THR A 35 9.63 1.63 0.31
CA THR A 35 9.72 0.30 -0.32
C THR A 35 8.49 -0.57 -0.06
N TYR A 36 7.36 0.03 0.33
CA TYR A 36 6.11 -0.69 0.64
C TYR A 36 6.32 -1.84 1.65
N GLY A 37 7.16 -1.59 2.66
CA GLY A 37 7.46 -2.55 3.72
C GLY A 37 8.55 -3.56 3.39
N GLN A 38 9.19 -3.49 2.21
CA GLN A 38 10.29 -4.39 1.86
C GLN A 38 11.65 -3.84 2.32
N CYS A 39 12.38 -4.55 3.17
CA CYS A 39 13.72 -4.13 3.56
C CYS A 39 14.64 -4.03 2.31
N PRO A 40 15.27 -2.87 2.04
CA PRO A 40 16.11 -2.71 0.85
C PRO A 40 17.38 -3.57 0.89
N ASN A 41 17.84 -3.95 2.09
CA ASN A 41 19.02 -4.79 2.29
C ASN A 41 18.69 -6.29 2.10
N CYS A 42 17.91 -6.90 3.01
CA CYS A 42 17.66 -8.34 2.99
C CYS A 42 16.42 -8.77 2.19
N LYS A 43 15.67 -7.83 1.62
CA LYS A 43 14.45 -8.05 0.82
C LYS A 43 13.27 -8.71 1.56
N THR A 44 13.35 -8.84 2.89
CA THR A 44 12.22 -9.29 3.70
C THR A 44 11.06 -8.30 3.61
N VAL A 45 9.85 -8.82 3.44
CA VAL A 45 8.61 -8.04 3.42
C VAL A 45 8.00 -7.99 4.81
N HIS A 46 7.90 -6.79 5.38
CA HIS A 46 7.25 -6.53 6.65
C HIS A 46 5.76 -6.26 6.42
N ARG A 47 4.90 -7.17 6.91
CA ARG A 47 3.43 -7.05 6.77
C ARG A 47 2.78 -6.16 7.82
N HIS A 48 3.51 -5.80 8.87
CA HIS A 48 3.05 -4.93 9.95
C HIS A 48 4.08 -3.85 10.23
N THR A 49 3.61 -2.65 10.50
CA THR A 49 4.43 -1.48 10.84
C THR A 49 3.98 -0.93 12.18
N GLN A 50 4.95 -0.62 13.05
CA GLN A 50 4.70 0.02 14.34
C GLN A 50 4.66 1.54 14.17
N CYS A 51 3.71 2.22 14.80
CA CYS A 51 3.72 3.68 14.79
C CYS A 51 4.77 4.26 15.77
N PRO A 52 5.65 5.18 15.34
CA PRO A 52 6.60 5.85 16.24
C PRO A 52 5.92 6.73 17.32
N MET A 53 4.72 7.26 17.04
CA MET A 53 4.00 8.16 17.96
C MET A 53 3.12 7.42 18.97
N CYS A 54 2.30 6.47 18.52
CA CYS A 54 1.36 5.77 19.41
C CYS A 54 1.81 4.34 19.78
N HIS A 55 2.94 3.88 19.24
CA HIS A 55 3.55 2.56 19.47
C HIS A 55 2.67 1.34 19.13
N ARG A 56 1.49 1.56 18.56
CA ARG A 56 0.58 0.49 18.13
C ARG A 56 1.06 -0.11 16.80
N TRP A 57 0.91 -1.42 16.67
CA TRP A 57 1.16 -2.14 15.44
C TRP A 57 -0.09 -2.14 14.57
N SER A 58 0.08 -2.00 13.26
CA SER A 58 -1.01 -2.13 12.30
C SER A 58 -0.50 -2.80 11.02
N PRO A 59 -1.36 -3.51 10.27
CA PRO A 59 -1.01 -4.03 8.95
C PRO A 59 -0.45 -2.91 8.08
N HIS A 60 0.66 -3.16 7.38
CA HIS A 60 1.33 -2.14 6.58
C HIS A 60 0.40 -1.56 5.50
N ALA A 61 -0.47 -2.39 4.92
CA ALA A 61 -1.47 -1.97 3.93
C ALA A 61 -2.47 -0.94 4.46
N ASP A 62 -2.83 -0.99 5.76
CA ASP A 62 -3.81 -0.09 6.36
C ASP A 62 -3.29 1.34 6.54
N TRP A 63 -1.99 1.56 6.33
CA TRP A 63 -1.39 2.89 6.40
C TRP A 63 -1.69 3.74 5.15
N TYR A 64 -2.06 3.12 4.03
CA TYR A 64 -2.31 3.80 2.76
C TYR A 64 -3.79 4.19 2.64
N ILE A 65 -4.07 5.50 2.58
CA ILE A 65 -5.44 6.04 2.66
C ILE A 65 -6.08 6.25 1.28
N ASP A 66 -5.25 6.59 0.28
CA ASP A 66 -5.72 7.04 -1.04
C ASP A 66 -5.56 6.00 -2.15
N LEU A 67 -5.53 4.70 -1.83
CA LEU A 67 -5.60 3.68 -2.86
C LEU A 67 -6.99 3.74 -3.52
N PRO A 68 -7.13 4.20 -4.78
CA PRO A 68 -8.43 4.21 -5.42
C PRO A 68 -8.95 2.77 -5.47
N PRO A 69 -10.27 2.55 -5.28
CA PRO A 69 -10.84 1.24 -5.50
C PRO A 69 -10.48 0.79 -6.93
N ILE A 70 -9.85 -0.38 -7.05
CA ILE A 70 -9.58 -0.97 -8.36
C ILE A 70 -10.93 -1.25 -9.01
N HIS A 71 -11.39 -0.37 -9.90
CA HIS A 71 -12.58 -0.57 -10.71
C HIS A 71 -12.18 -1.46 -11.89
N PHE A 72 -12.52 -2.75 -11.81
CA PHE A 72 -12.20 -3.75 -12.83
C PHE A 72 -13.11 -3.69 -14.07
N GLU A 73 -13.93 -2.65 -14.23
CA GLU A 73 -15.13 -2.66 -15.11
C GLU A 73 -14.87 -2.57 -16.63
N GLU A 74 -13.64 -2.41 -17.13
CA GLU A 74 -13.43 -2.14 -18.57
C GLU A 74 -13.10 -3.39 -19.43
N MET A 75 -12.93 -4.59 -18.84
CA MET A 75 -12.43 -5.74 -19.62
C MET A 75 -13.50 -6.64 -20.28
N GLU A 76 -14.80 -6.31 -20.20
CA GLU A 76 -15.88 -7.17 -20.72
C GLU A 76 -16.53 -6.71 -22.04
N ASN A 77 -16.25 -5.49 -22.54
CA ASN A 77 -16.93 -4.98 -23.74
C ASN A 77 -16.20 -5.23 -25.08
N SER A 78 -15.19 -6.10 -25.09
CA SER A 78 -14.41 -6.44 -26.30
C SER A 78 -14.48 -7.94 -26.64
N GLN A 79 -15.67 -8.55 -26.65
CA GLN A 79 -15.86 -9.79 -27.40
C GLN A 79 -17.31 -10.01 -27.86
N SER A 80 -17.51 -9.71 -29.16
CA SER A 80 -18.41 -10.41 -30.10
C SER A 80 -19.92 -10.43 -29.87
N ASN A 81 -20.58 -9.46 -30.52
CA ASN A 81 -21.89 -9.65 -31.18
C ASN A 81 -21.83 -10.82 -32.18
N PRO A 82 -22.87 -11.68 -32.25
CA PRO A 82 -23.64 -11.69 -33.49
C PRO A 82 -25.16 -11.63 -33.29
N LYS A 83 -25.77 -10.77 -34.12
CA LYS A 83 -27.19 -10.71 -34.49
C LYS A 83 -27.75 -12.08 -34.93
N LYS A 84 -29.09 -12.16 -34.82
CA LYS A 84 -30.09 -12.99 -35.55
C LYS A 84 -30.61 -14.19 -34.75
N THR A 85 -31.89 -14.59 -34.75
CA THR A 85 -33.18 -14.12 -35.27
C THR A 85 -34.22 -15.12 -34.71
N ALA A 86 -35.45 -14.64 -34.47
CA ALA A 86 -36.73 -15.36 -34.58
C ALA A 86 -36.87 -16.78 -34.00
N SER A 87 -37.84 -16.96 -33.10
CA SER A 87 -39.11 -17.62 -33.44
C SER A 87 -40.15 -17.47 -32.35
#